data_AF-F6DCQ7-F1
#
_entry.id   AF-F6DCQ7-F1
#
_cell.length_a   1.000
_cell.length_b   1.000
_cell.length_c   1.000
_cell.angle_alpha   90.00
_cell.angle_beta   90.00
_cell.angle_gamma   90.00
#
_symmetry.space_group_name_H-M   'P 1'
#
loop_
_entity.id
_entity.type
_entity.pdbx_description
1 polymer ?
#
loop_
_entity_poly.entity_id
_entity_poly.type
_entity_poly.pdbx_seq_one_letter_code
_entity_poly.pdbx_strand_id
1 'polypeptide(L)' 'MNNSKIKFAVILLTIYTVLYFGVALMTSATFKDVAALEILGLPIVVWGGLLIIIAGVIITRLYLRKLEQLEEGAN' A
#
# COMPACT_ATOMS: atom_id res chain seq x y z
N MET A 1 -1.40 0.98 25.28
CA MET A 1 -1.28 0.48 23.89
C MET A 1 0.21 0.19 23.63
N ASN A 2 0.57 -1.02 23.21
CA ASN A 2 1.98 -1.44 23.10
C ASN A 2 2.71 -0.61 22.04
N ASN A 3 3.79 0.07 22.43
CA ASN A 3 4.52 1.03 21.58
C ASN A 3 5.02 0.38 20.28
N SER A 4 5.35 -0.92 20.32
CA SER A 4 5.78 -1.70 19.16
C SER A 4 4.65 -1.95 18.15
N LYS A 5 3.41 -2.17 18.62
CA LYS A 5 2.22 -2.34 17.75
C LYS A 5 1.91 -1.02 17.02
N ILE A 6 2.00 0.10 17.73
CA ILE A 6 1.78 1.44 17.16
C ILE A 6 2.83 1.75 16.10
N LYS A 7 4.12 1.59 16.45
CA LYS A 7 5.22 1.88 15.52
C LYS A 7 5.10 1.08 14.22
N PHE A 8 4.73 -0.20 14.31
CA PHE A 8 4.54 -1.04 13.14
C PHE A 8 3.34 -0.61 12.28
N ALA A 9 2.20 -0.31 12.91
CA ALA A 9 1.03 0.22 12.21
C ALA A 9 1.34 1.53 11.48
N VAL A 10 2.06 2.45 12.14
CA VAL A 10 2.45 3.74 11.53
C VAL A 10 3.34 3.53 10.31
N ILE A 11 4.34 2.63 10.39
CA ILE A 11 5.21 2.32 9.25
C ILE A 11 4.41 1.78 8.07
N LEU A 12 3.53 0.80 8.31
CA LEU A 12 2.67 0.23 7.26
C LEU A 12 1.74 1.29 6.65
N LEU A 13 1.16 2.15 7.49
CA LEU A 13 0.31 3.26 7.05
C LEU A 13 1.08 4.24 6.17
N THR A 14 2.29 4.64 6.57
CA THR A 14 3.14 5.53 5.78
C THR A 14 3.46 4.93 4.42
N ILE A 15 3.84 3.65 4.36
CA ILE A 15 4.13 2.97 3.10
C ILE A 15 2.89 2.96 2.20
N TYR A 16 1.73 2.56 2.74
CA TYR A 16 0.49 2.53 1.97
C TYR A 16 0.09 3.93 1.47
N THR A 17 0.28 4.94 2.30
CA THR A 17 -0.03 6.34 1.96
C THR A 17 0.82 6.81 0.79
N VAL A 18 2.14 6.58 0.83
CA VAL A 18 3.05 6.96 -0.26
C VAL A 18 2.69 6.23 -1.55
N LEU A 19 2.38 4.93 -1.49
CA LEU A 19 1.92 4.18 -2.66
C LEU A 19 0.62 4.75 -3.22
N TYR A 20 -0.39 4.92 -2.37
CA TYR A 20 -1.71 5.43 -2.76
C TYR A 20 -1.61 6.82 -3.42
N PHE A 21 -0.95 7.77 -2.75
CA PHE A 21 -0.78 9.10 -3.29
C PHE A 21 0.13 9.13 -4.52
N GLY A 22 1.15 8.27 -4.59
CA GLY A 22 1.99 8.14 -5.79
C GLY A 22 1.16 7.75 -7.01
N VAL A 23 0.29 6.75 -6.88
CA VAL A 23 -0.64 6.34 -7.95
C VAL A 23 -1.66 7.42 -8.25
N ALA A 24 -2.23 8.07 -7.24
CA ALA A 24 -3.19 9.16 -7.43
C ALA A 24 -2.58 10.39 -8.12
N LEU A 25 -1.30 10.71 -7.85
CA LEU A 25 -0.60 11.80 -8.53
C LEU A 25 -0.43 11.50 -10.02
N MET A 26 -0.18 10.23 -10.40
CA MET A 26 -0.15 9.85 -11.82
C MET A 26 -1.48 10.12 -12.51
N THR A 27 -2.62 10.03 -11.80
CA THR A 27 -3.93 10.31 -12.38
C THR A 27 -4.26 11.80 -12.49
N SER A 28 -3.39 12.68 -11.98
CA SER A 28 -3.60 14.13 -12.09
C SER A 28 -3.40 14.63 -13.52
N ALA A 29 -4.00 15.79 -13.82
CA ALA A 29 -4.01 16.36 -15.17
C ALA A 29 -2.60 16.56 -15.77
N THR A 30 -1.62 16.85 -14.92
CA THR A 30 -0.22 17.06 -15.30
C THR A 30 0.44 15.78 -15.85
N PHE A 31 0.02 14.60 -15.38
CA PHE A 31 0.61 13.32 -15.74
C PHE A 31 -0.30 12.47 -16.64
N LYS A 32 -1.30 13.07 -17.28
CA LYS A 32 -2.27 12.35 -18.13
C LYS A 32 -1.62 11.46 -19.19
N ASP A 33 -0.53 11.93 -19.80
CA ASP A 33 0.15 11.20 -20.88
C ASP A 33 0.93 10.00 -20.32
N VAL A 34 1.47 10.15 -19.11
CA VAL A 34 2.09 9.04 -18.38
C VAL A 34 1.03 8.03 -17.95
N ALA A 35 -0.09 8.47 -17.40
CA ALA A 35 -1.19 7.61 -16.97
C ALA A 35 -1.79 6.77 -18.11
N ALA A 36 -1.79 7.34 -19.32
CA ALA A 36 -2.29 6.70 -20.53
C ALA A 36 -1.29 5.74 -21.19
N LEU A 37 -0.04 5.65 -20.71
CA LEU A 37 0.95 4.72 -21.26
C LEU A 37 0.43 3.28 -21.15
N GLU A 38 0.33 2.61 -22.30
CA GLU A 38 -0.17 1.25 -22.35
C GLU A 38 0.90 0.24 -21.93
N ILE A 39 0.52 -0.64 -21.01
CA ILE A 39 1.29 -1.80 -20.59
C ILE A 39 0.36 -3.01 -20.72
N LEU A 40 0.78 -4.01 -21.51
CA LEU A 40 0.01 -5.24 -21.73
C LEU A 40 -1.46 -5.00 -22.15
N GLY A 41 -1.70 -3.95 -22.94
CA GLY A 41 -3.02 -3.59 -23.47
C GLY A 41 -3.92 -2.80 -22.51
N LEU A 42 -3.40 -2.35 -21.37
CA LEU A 42 -4.12 -1.48 -20.43
C LEU A 42 -3.28 -0.26 -20.03
N PRO A 43 -3.89 0.91 -19.79
CA PRO A 43 -3.19 2.08 -19.27
C PRO A 43 -2.49 1.79 -17.94
N ILE A 44 -1.28 2.32 -17.72
CA ILE A 44 -0.47 2.11 -16.52
C ILE A 44 -1.21 2.51 -15.24
N VAL A 45 -2.13 3.47 -15.31
CA VAL A 45 -2.97 3.85 -14.17
C VAL A 45 -3.85 2.71 -13.67
N VAL A 46 -4.32 1.83 -14.56
CA VAL A 46 -5.13 0.65 -14.20
C VAL A 46 -4.27 -0.34 -13.41
N TRP A 47 -3.03 -0.55 -13.86
CA TRP A 47 -2.04 -1.36 -13.14
C TRP A 47 -1.68 -0.75 -11.79
N GLY A 48 -1.55 0.58 -11.73
CA GLY A 48 -1.38 1.31 -10.48
C GLY A 48 -2.53 1.05 -9.50
N GLY A 49 -3.78 1.11 -9.96
CA GLY A 49 -4.95 0.78 -9.15
C GLY A 49 -4.95 -0.65 -8.63
N LEU A 50 -4.63 -1.62 -9.49
CA LEU A 50 -4.48 -3.03 -9.08
C LEU A 50 -3.38 -3.23 -8.04
N LEU A 51 -2.24 -2.54 -8.21
CA LEU A 51 -1.13 -2.57 -7.25
C LEU A 51 -1.59 -2.09 -5.87
N ILE A 52 -2.37 -1.01 -5.78
CA ILE A 52 -2.90 -0.51 -4.50
C ILE A 52 -3.79 -1.55 -3.81
N ILE A 53 -4.67 -2.23 -4.55
CA ILE A 53 -5.53 -3.27 -3.99
C ILE A 53 -4.70 -4.42 -3.41
N ILE A 54 -3.74 -4.92 -4.20
CA ILE A 54 -2.84 -6.01 -3.78
C ILE A 54 -2.01 -5.59 -2.57
N ALA A 55 -1.44 -4.38 -2.59
CA ALA A 55 -0.68 -3.83 -1.48
C ALA A 55 -1.50 -3.74 -0.20
N GLY A 56 -2.77 -3.33 -0.29
CA GLY A 56 -3.71 -3.31 0.85
C GLY A 56 -3.86 -4.69 1.49
N VAL A 57 -4.12 -5.73 0.68
CA VAL A 57 -4.25 -7.11 1.16
C VAL A 57 -2.96 -7.60 1.83
N ILE A 58 -1.79 -7.33 1.21
CA ILE A 58 -0.49 -7.73 1.76
C ILE A 58 -0.22 -7.01 3.09
N ILE A 59 -0.47 -5.71 3.17
CA ILE A 59 -0.27 -4.92 4.38
C ILE A 59 -1.17 -5.42 5.51
N THR A 60 -2.43 -5.73 5.23
CA THR A 60 -3.34 -6.33 6.22
C THR A 60 -2.82 -7.69 6.70
N ARG A 61 -2.39 -8.57 5.78
CA ARG A 61 -1.78 -9.86 6.15
C ARG A 61 -0.54 -9.69 7.02
N LEU A 62 0.35 -8.75 6.69
CA LEU A 62 1.56 -8.47 7.47
C LEU A 62 1.22 -7.93 8.87
N TYR A 63 0.22 -7.05 8.95
CA TYR A 63 -0.26 -6.51 10.23
C TYR A 63 -0.78 -7.60 11.15
N LEU A 64 -1.66 -8.46 10.67
CA LEU A 64 -2.24 -9.57 11.44
C LEU A 64 -1.15 -10.53 11.92
N ARG A 65 -0.23 -10.94 11.04
CA ARG A 65 0.87 -11.84 11.41
C ARG A 65 1.80 -11.23 12.47
N LYS A 66 2.07 -9.91 12.38
CA LYS A 66 2.87 -9.24 13.41
C LYS A 66 2.12 -9.14 14.74
N LEU A 67 0.80 -8.99 14.71
CA LEU A 67 -0.04 -8.97 15.90
C LEU A 67 0.05 -10.32 16.64
N GLU A 68 -0.12 -11.42 15.91
CA GLU A 68 0.01 -12.80 16.44
C GLU A 68 1.38 -13.01 17.09
N GLN A 69 2.48 -12.66 16.41
CA GLN A 69 3.84 -12.79 16.96
C GLN A 69 4.07 -11.99 18.26
N LEU A 70 3.46 -10.80 18.36
CA LEU A 70 3.59 -9.95 19.55
C LEU A 70 2.72 -10.46 20.71
N GLU A 71 1.75 -11.33 20.46
CA GLU A 71 0.91 -11.97 21.47
C GLU A 71 1.50 -13.31 21.91
N GLU A 72 2.08 -14.10 20.99
CA GLU A 72 2.78 -15.35 21.30
C GLU A 72 4.05 -15.13 22.13
N GLY A 73 4.82 -14.07 21.86
CA GLY A 73 6.03 -13.75 22.63
C GLY A 73 5.78 -13.08 23.99
N ALA A 74 4.51 -12.87 24.37
CA ALA A 74 4.12 -12.29 25.65
C ALA A 74 3.59 -13.33 26.66
N ASN A 75 3.44 -14.60 26.24
CA ASN A 75 3.15 -15.76 27.08
C ASN A 75 4.42 -16.58 27.35
#